data_AF-A0A9N9KE37-F1
#
_entry.id   AF-A0A9N9KE37-F1
#
_cell.length_a   1.000
_cell.length_b   1.000
_cell.length_c   1.000
_cell.angle_alpha   90.00
_cell.angle_beta   90.00
_cell.angle_gamma   90.00
#
_symmetry.space_group_name_H-M   'P 1'
#
loop_
_entity.id
_entity.type
_entity.pdbx_description
1 polymer ?
#
loop_
_entity_poly.entity_id
_entity_poly.type
_entity_poly.pdbx_seq_one_letter_code
_entity_poly.pdbx_strand_id
1 'polypeptide(L)'
;IESFTKVVNTTIQEGLQNMNNLYAVMMLLKAVCSAIPRNIDSFMAEIIQVVEKLTNDVLKPLQNASTNIIPTLNGSTQPPDYNTSVLIMALQLVNSRICDLNEPRSAFLACLTQLVEKSKDIELLRTIFEMAKQWVILKTEPFPTIEEKANILVNMLCFESLDDKSLMEDYLNLVITIYTKPSFARTELTLKLERAFLIGTRNGSAKIRNKFMEIFDQSMIKSLSTRFNYVIAGQNWEPLAGYFWIHQAFDLLI
;
A
#
# COMPACT_ATOMS: atom_id res chain seq x y z
N ILE A 1 -12.91 -32.57 18.99
CA ILE A 1 -12.46 -31.59 17.97
C ILE A 1 -13.26 -30.29 18.12
N GLU A 2 -14.59 -30.33 18.09
CA GLU A 2 -15.44 -29.13 18.29
C GLU A 2 -15.19 -28.37 19.60
N SER A 3 -14.97 -29.07 20.72
CA SER A 3 -14.64 -28.41 22.00
C SER A 3 -13.30 -27.67 21.95
N PHE A 4 -12.32 -28.17 21.18
CA PHE A 4 -11.03 -27.51 21.02
C PHE A 4 -11.17 -26.27 20.13
N THR A 5 -11.91 -26.37 19.02
CA THR A 5 -12.22 -25.22 18.15
C THR A 5 -12.96 -24.13 18.90
N LYS A 6 -13.89 -24.49 19.80
CA LYS A 6 -14.61 -23.53 20.64
C LYS A 6 -13.68 -22.83 21.63
N VAL A 7 -12.79 -23.56 22.29
CA VAL A 7 -11.78 -22.99 23.21
C VAL A 7 -10.84 -22.06 22.46
N VAL A 8 -10.35 -22.46 21.28
CA VAL A 8 -9.50 -21.63 20.42
C VAL A 8 -10.21 -20.33 20.03
N ASN A 9 -11.46 -20.41 19.59
CA ASN A 9 -12.26 -19.22 19.23
C ASN A 9 -12.48 -18.30 20.44
N THR A 10 -12.75 -18.84 21.63
CA THR A 10 -12.88 -18.05 22.86
C THR A 10 -11.57 -17.38 23.26
N THR A 11 -10.43 -18.10 23.19
CA THR A 11 -9.11 -17.52 23.47
C THR A 11 -8.74 -16.43 22.47
N ILE A 12 -9.07 -16.59 21.18
CA ILE A 12 -8.89 -15.55 20.17
C ILE A 12 -9.74 -14.32 20.52
N GLN A 13 -11.02 -14.52 20.83
CA GLN A 13 -11.93 -13.42 21.16
C GLN A 13 -11.47 -12.65 22.39
N GLU A 14 -11.13 -13.37 23.46
CA GLU A 14 -10.59 -12.77 24.69
C GLU A 14 -9.25 -12.08 24.45
N GLY A 15 -8.37 -12.66 23.62
CA GLY A 15 -7.08 -12.08 23.28
C GLY A 15 -7.19 -10.80 22.45
N LEU A 16 -8.13 -10.75 21.49
CA LEU A 16 -8.41 -9.58 20.67
C LEU A 16 -9.04 -8.46 21.50
N GLN A 17 -10.00 -8.77 22.38
CA GLN A 17 -10.65 -7.79 23.24
C GLN A 17 -9.72 -7.24 24.31
N ASN A 18 -8.94 -8.10 24.97
CA ASN A 18 -8.04 -7.71 26.05
C ASN A 18 -6.69 -7.16 25.53
N MET A 19 -6.45 -7.21 24.22
CA MET A 19 -5.21 -6.74 23.58
C MET A 19 -3.95 -7.32 24.20
N ASN A 20 -4.03 -8.56 24.70
CA ASN A 20 -2.94 -9.22 25.41
C ASN A 20 -2.34 -10.32 24.54
N ASN A 21 -1.01 -10.40 24.50
CA ASN A 21 -0.25 -11.36 23.69
C ASN A 21 -0.72 -11.44 22.22
N LEU A 22 -0.91 -10.27 21.59
CA LEU A 22 -1.43 -10.14 20.22
C LEU A 22 -0.68 -11.00 19.19
N TYR A 23 0.63 -11.20 19.35
CA TYR A 23 1.40 -12.07 18.46
C TYR A 23 0.94 -13.53 18.50
N ALA A 24 0.74 -14.09 19.70
CA ALA A 24 0.23 -15.46 19.84
C ALA A 24 -1.19 -15.57 19.28
N VAL A 25 -2.02 -14.56 19.51
CA VAL A 25 -3.40 -14.50 18.99
C VAL A 25 -3.39 -14.44 17.45
N MET A 26 -2.54 -13.60 16.85
CA MET A 26 -2.41 -13.49 15.39
C MET A 26 -1.84 -14.76 14.75
N MET A 27 -0.87 -15.41 15.40
CA MET A 27 -0.33 -16.69 14.91
C MET A 27 -1.37 -17.81 14.98
N LEU A 28 -2.16 -17.85 16.05
CA LEU A 28 -3.28 -18.80 16.19
C LEU A 28 -4.34 -18.52 15.13
N LEU A 29 -4.68 -17.25 14.90
CA LEU A 29 -5.65 -16.83 13.90
C LEU A 29 -5.17 -17.17 12.46
N LYS A 30 -3.88 -17.02 12.18
CA LYS A 30 -3.26 -17.43 10.91
C LYS A 30 -3.31 -18.95 10.71
N ALA A 31 -3.10 -19.73 11.77
CA ALA A 31 -3.24 -21.19 11.74
C ALA A 31 -4.71 -21.64 11.57
N VAL A 32 -5.65 -20.92 12.18
CA VAL A 32 -7.09 -21.17 11.98
C VAL A 32 -7.51 -20.80 10.55
N CYS A 33 -6.94 -19.72 9.97
CA CYS A 33 -7.18 -19.32 8.59
C CYS A 33 -6.83 -20.42 7.58
N SER A 34 -5.65 -21.02 7.74
CA SER A 34 -5.17 -22.07 6.82
C SER A 34 -5.99 -23.35 6.93
N ALA A 35 -6.62 -23.61 8.08
CA ALA A 35 -7.45 -24.80 8.30
C ALA A 35 -8.94 -24.58 7.93
N ILE A 36 -9.53 -23.44 8.32
CA ILE A 36 -10.96 -23.14 8.14
C ILE A 36 -11.14 -21.65 7.78
N PRO A 37 -11.11 -21.30 6.49
CA PRO A 37 -11.11 -19.90 6.04
C PRO A 37 -12.35 -19.09 6.44
N ARG A 38 -13.51 -19.71 6.69
CA ARG A 38 -14.78 -19.02 7.03
C ARG A 38 -14.93 -18.61 8.50
N ASN A 39 -14.12 -19.15 9.40
CA ASN A 39 -14.26 -18.86 10.84
C ASN A 39 -13.69 -17.47 11.21
N ILE A 40 -12.99 -16.82 10.30
CA ILE A 40 -12.36 -15.51 10.54
C ILE A 40 -13.35 -14.36 10.38
N ASP A 41 -14.43 -14.56 9.62
CA ASP A 41 -15.41 -13.51 9.31
C ASP A 41 -16.02 -12.92 10.58
N SER A 42 -16.21 -13.74 11.62
CA SER A 42 -16.70 -13.32 12.94
C SER A 42 -15.72 -12.48 13.75
N PHE A 43 -14.43 -12.50 13.42
CA PHE A 43 -13.37 -11.76 14.12
C PHE A 43 -12.86 -10.54 13.34
N MET A 44 -13.38 -10.30 12.12
CA MET A 44 -12.86 -9.26 11.23
C MET A 44 -12.97 -7.85 11.80
N ALA A 45 -14.06 -7.55 12.51
CA ALA A 45 -14.25 -6.25 13.15
C ALA A 45 -13.19 -6.00 14.23
N GLU A 46 -12.92 -7.02 15.05
CA GLU A 46 -11.91 -6.95 16.12
C GLU A 46 -10.49 -6.87 15.55
N ILE A 47 -10.18 -7.61 14.47
CA ILE A 47 -8.88 -7.52 13.81
C ILE A 47 -8.67 -6.11 13.23
N ILE A 48 -9.71 -5.50 12.65
CA ILE A 48 -9.61 -4.13 12.12
C ILE A 48 -9.40 -3.12 13.25
N GLN A 49 -10.06 -3.28 14.41
CA GLN A 49 -9.77 -2.46 15.59
C GLN A 49 -8.32 -2.63 16.09
N VAL A 50 -7.78 -3.85 16.04
CA VAL A 50 -6.37 -4.09 16.33
C VAL A 50 -5.48 -3.38 15.32
N VAL A 51 -5.80 -3.44 14.02
CA VAL A 51 -5.07 -2.72 12.95
C VAL A 51 -5.10 -1.21 13.19
N GLU A 52 -6.26 -0.63 13.50
CA GLU A 52 -6.41 0.80 13.79
C GLU A 52 -5.55 1.22 14.99
N LYS A 53 -5.58 0.42 16.07
CA LYS A 53 -4.80 0.70 17.27
C LYS A 53 -3.30 0.58 17.01
N LEU A 54 -2.85 -0.51 16.38
CA LEU A 54 -1.45 -0.72 16.04
C LEU A 54 -0.94 0.31 15.03
N THR A 55 -1.77 0.72 14.07
CA THR A 55 -1.44 1.82 13.14
C THR A 55 -1.16 3.10 13.91
N ASN A 56 -2.03 3.47 14.87
CA ASN A 56 -1.81 4.63 15.71
C ASN A 56 -0.56 4.50 16.59
N ASP A 57 -0.27 3.31 17.11
CA ASP A 57 0.88 3.11 18.01
C ASP A 57 2.22 3.07 17.26
N VAL A 58 2.26 2.52 16.04
CA VAL A 58 3.45 2.52 15.17
C VAL A 58 3.73 3.91 14.59
N LEU A 59 2.67 4.69 14.30
CA LEU A 59 2.82 6.03 13.71
C LEU A 59 3.00 7.15 14.73
N LYS A 60 2.67 6.93 16.01
CA LYS A 60 3.03 7.89 17.07
C LYS A 60 4.55 7.91 17.20
N PRO A 61 5.22 9.05 16.94
CA PRO A 61 6.63 9.14 17.23
C PRO A 61 6.82 8.88 18.72
N LEU A 62 7.84 8.09 19.08
CA LEU A 62 8.32 7.87 20.45
C LEU A 62 8.77 9.20 21.09
N GLN A 63 7.86 10.13 21.32
CA GLN A 63 8.13 11.42 21.97
C GLN A 63 8.17 11.29 23.50
N ASN A 64 7.95 10.10 24.05
CA ASN A 64 8.02 9.82 25.49
C ASN A 64 9.16 8.85 25.86
N ALA A 65 10.28 8.87 25.13
CA ALA A 65 11.51 8.18 25.52
C ALA A 65 12.52 9.10 26.23
N SER A 66 12.05 10.18 26.86
CA SER A 66 12.83 10.97 27.81
C SER A 66 12.24 10.83 29.21
N THR A 67 13.10 10.37 30.12
CA THR A 67 12.97 10.33 31.59
C THR A 67 11.97 9.33 32.18
N ASN A 68 12.41 8.09 32.37
CA ASN A 68 12.54 7.48 33.70
C ASN A 68 13.05 6.03 33.58
N ILE A 69 14.37 5.88 33.72
CA ILE A 69 14.99 4.58 34.01
C ILE A 69 14.66 4.26 35.46
N ILE A 70 13.62 3.47 35.68
CA ILE A 70 13.46 2.64 36.87
C ILE A 70 13.26 1.22 36.35
N PRO A 71 14.20 0.29 36.56
CA PRO A 71 14.02 -1.09 36.15
C PRO A 71 13.05 -1.76 37.12
N THR A 72 11.75 -1.72 36.84
CA THR A 72 10.78 -2.62 37.45
C THR A 72 10.77 -3.92 36.68
N LEU A 73 11.17 -5.00 37.36
CA LEU A 73 11.37 -6.38 36.90
C LEU A 73 10.10 -7.11 36.41
N ASN A 74 9.07 -6.42 35.92
CA ASN A 74 7.81 -7.04 35.45
C ASN A 74 7.12 -6.22 34.34
N GLY A 75 7.87 -5.78 33.34
CA GLY A 75 7.32 -5.23 32.11
C GLY A 75 8.01 -5.89 30.94
N SER A 76 7.28 -6.70 30.16
CA SER A 76 7.79 -7.25 28.91
C SER A 76 8.27 -6.10 28.03
N THR A 77 9.58 -5.91 27.95
CA THR A 77 10.25 -5.12 26.92
C THR A 77 9.98 -5.80 25.58
N GLN A 78 8.79 -5.57 25.03
CA GLN A 78 8.47 -6.01 23.68
C GLN A 78 9.45 -5.33 22.74
N PRO A 79 10.17 -6.08 21.89
CA PRO A 79 11.12 -5.49 20.96
C PRO A 79 10.39 -4.48 20.05
N PRO A 80 11.07 -3.42 19.57
CA PRO A 80 10.46 -2.41 18.71
C PRO A 80 9.77 -3.02 17.47
N ASP A 81 10.24 -4.17 16.99
CA ASP A 81 9.71 -4.90 15.83
C ASP A 81 8.46 -5.75 16.15
N TYR A 82 8.08 -5.88 17.43
CA TYR A 82 6.92 -6.68 17.84
C TYR A 82 5.61 -6.11 17.30
N ASN A 83 5.38 -4.81 17.47
CA ASN A 83 4.13 -4.18 17.02
C ASN A 83 4.03 -4.15 15.49
N THR A 84 5.15 -3.90 14.80
CA THR A 84 5.19 -3.93 13.33
C THR A 84 4.93 -5.33 12.79
N SER A 85 5.55 -6.37 13.34
CA SER A 85 5.35 -7.76 12.88
C SER A 85 3.92 -8.24 13.12
N VAL A 86 3.31 -7.89 14.25
CA VAL A 86 1.89 -8.16 14.54
C VAL A 86 0.99 -7.40 13.57
N LEU A 87 1.29 -6.13 13.28
CA LEU A 87 0.55 -5.32 12.32
C LEU A 87 0.62 -5.93 10.92
N ILE A 88 1.80 -6.33 10.44
CA ILE A 88 1.99 -7.01 9.15
C ILE A 88 1.10 -8.26 9.06
N MET A 89 1.09 -9.10 10.10
CA MET A 89 0.23 -10.28 10.14
C MET A 89 -1.26 -9.93 10.10
N ALA A 90 -1.67 -8.93 10.87
CA ALA A 90 -3.06 -8.46 10.89
C ALA A 90 -3.49 -7.91 9.52
N LEU A 91 -2.65 -7.10 8.86
CA LEU A 91 -2.91 -6.58 7.52
C LEU A 91 -3.07 -7.70 6.49
N GLN A 92 -2.19 -8.71 6.51
CA GLN A 92 -2.27 -9.87 5.61
C GLN A 92 -3.57 -10.67 5.81
N LEU A 93 -4.01 -10.82 7.06
CA LEU A 93 -5.27 -11.50 7.35
C LEU A 93 -6.47 -10.71 6.83
N VAL A 94 -6.53 -9.41 7.11
CA VAL A 94 -7.63 -8.57 6.63
C VAL A 94 -7.66 -8.54 5.09
N ASN A 95 -6.49 -8.48 4.46
CA ASN A 95 -6.35 -8.53 3.01
C ASN A 95 -6.97 -9.79 2.38
N SER A 96 -6.83 -10.95 3.03
CA SER A 96 -7.38 -12.22 2.53
C SER A 96 -8.91 -12.22 2.42
N ARG A 97 -9.58 -11.30 3.14
CA ARG A 97 -11.04 -11.19 3.25
C ARG A 97 -11.58 -9.85 2.76
N ILE A 98 -10.76 -9.03 2.11
CA ILE A 98 -11.17 -7.66 1.77
C ILE A 98 -12.40 -7.57 0.85
N CYS A 99 -12.65 -8.62 0.06
CA CYS A 99 -13.81 -8.71 -0.82
C CYS A 99 -15.12 -8.95 -0.07
N ASP A 100 -15.04 -9.61 1.09
CA ASP A 100 -16.17 -9.95 1.95
C ASP A 100 -16.48 -8.81 2.95
N LEU A 101 -15.63 -7.77 3.00
CA LEU A 101 -15.80 -6.63 3.90
C LEU A 101 -16.77 -5.57 3.32
N ASN A 102 -17.78 -5.24 4.12
CA ASN A 102 -18.70 -4.13 3.87
C ASN A 102 -18.21 -2.85 4.57
N GLU A 103 -18.91 -2.38 5.61
CA GLU A 103 -18.61 -1.14 6.34
C GLU A 103 -17.16 -1.01 6.87
N PRO A 104 -16.52 -2.05 7.47
CA PRO A 104 -15.20 -1.86 8.07
C PRO A 104 -14.07 -1.78 7.02
N ARG A 105 -14.37 -1.99 5.73
CA ARG A 105 -13.40 -1.88 4.64
C ARG A 105 -12.83 -0.47 4.53
N SER A 106 -13.68 0.56 4.68
CA SER A 106 -13.25 1.96 4.55
C SER A 106 -12.21 2.32 5.62
N ALA A 107 -12.45 1.91 6.86
CA ALA A 107 -11.52 2.09 7.98
C ALA A 107 -10.17 1.40 7.72
N PHE A 108 -10.20 0.16 7.20
CA PHE A 108 -8.99 -0.56 6.84
C PHE A 108 -8.19 0.14 5.73
N LEU A 109 -8.84 0.59 4.65
CA LEU A 109 -8.19 1.32 3.55
C LEU A 109 -7.63 2.67 4.00
N ALA A 110 -8.31 3.34 4.93
CA ALA A 110 -7.81 4.57 5.57
C ALA A 110 -6.54 4.29 6.38
N CYS A 111 -6.49 3.19 7.15
CA CYS A 111 -5.28 2.77 7.86
C CYS A 111 -4.12 2.49 6.89
N LEU A 112 -4.37 1.77 5.80
CA LEU A 112 -3.34 1.51 4.78
C LEU A 112 -2.81 2.80 4.16
N THR A 113 -3.69 3.74 3.83
CA THR A 113 -3.30 5.05 3.33
C THR A 113 -2.40 5.78 4.32
N GLN A 114 -2.81 5.82 5.60
CA GLN A 114 -2.06 6.48 6.66
C GLN A 114 -0.67 5.84 6.88
N LEU A 115 -0.59 4.51 6.81
CA LEU A 115 0.67 3.77 6.91
C LEU A 115 1.59 4.06 5.74
N VAL A 116 1.07 4.11 4.51
CA VAL A 116 1.86 4.44 3.30
C VAL A 116 2.44 5.85 3.38
N GLU A 117 1.66 6.81 3.88
CA GLU A 117 2.10 8.22 3.95
C GLU A 117 3.11 8.48 5.06
N LYS A 118 3.01 7.79 6.20
CA LYS A 118 3.72 8.17 7.44
C LYS A 118 4.75 7.16 7.93
N SER A 119 4.66 5.90 7.53
CA SER A 119 5.60 4.88 7.96
C SER A 119 6.96 5.06 7.30
N LYS A 120 8.02 4.75 8.04
CA LYS A 120 9.39 4.61 7.52
C LYS A 120 9.87 3.16 7.47
N ASP A 121 9.03 2.24 7.92
CA ASP A 121 9.37 0.81 7.94
C ASP A 121 9.22 0.20 6.54
N ILE A 122 10.36 -0.21 5.97
CA ILE A 122 10.43 -0.72 4.60
C ILE A 122 9.69 -2.05 4.47
N GLU A 123 9.75 -2.93 5.47
CA GLU A 123 9.10 -4.25 5.41
C GLU A 123 7.57 -4.12 5.42
N LEU A 124 7.06 -3.21 6.26
CA LEU A 124 5.64 -2.87 6.30
C LEU A 124 5.16 -2.29 4.97
N LEU A 125 5.88 -1.29 4.43
CA LEU A 125 5.51 -0.66 3.16
C LEU A 125 5.60 -1.62 1.98
N ARG A 126 6.60 -2.52 1.98
CA ARG A 126 6.73 -3.61 0.99
C ARG A 126 5.55 -4.57 1.06
N THR A 127 5.10 -4.93 2.26
CA THR A 127 3.90 -5.77 2.43
C THR A 127 2.66 -5.10 1.86
N ILE A 128 2.43 -3.82 2.19
CA ILE A 128 1.27 -3.05 1.69
C ILE A 128 1.34 -2.92 0.16
N PHE A 129 2.54 -2.71 -0.40
CA PHE A 129 2.76 -2.65 -1.84
C PHE A 129 2.36 -3.96 -2.54
N GLU A 130 2.81 -5.11 -2.03
CA GLU A 130 2.45 -6.40 -2.63
C GLU A 130 0.95 -6.69 -2.54
N MET A 131 0.27 -6.26 -1.46
CA MET A 131 -1.20 -6.33 -1.36
C MET A 131 -1.87 -5.50 -2.47
N ALA A 132 -1.50 -4.23 -2.62
CA ALA A 132 -2.09 -3.36 -3.64
C ALA A 132 -1.81 -3.88 -5.07
N LYS A 133 -0.59 -4.37 -5.32
CA LYS A 133 -0.18 -4.98 -6.58
C LYS A 133 -1.04 -6.20 -6.91
N GLN A 134 -1.33 -7.07 -5.95
CA GLN A 134 -2.24 -8.20 -6.13
C GLN A 134 -3.64 -7.74 -6.56
N TRP A 135 -4.21 -6.73 -5.90
CA TRP A 135 -5.55 -6.21 -6.23
C TRP A 135 -5.66 -5.65 -7.65
N VAL A 136 -4.57 -5.07 -8.17
CA VAL A 136 -4.52 -4.50 -9.52
C VAL A 136 -4.30 -5.60 -10.56
N ILE A 137 -3.38 -6.53 -10.30
CA ILE A 137 -3.00 -7.55 -11.30
C ILE A 137 -4.06 -8.63 -11.44
N LEU A 138 -4.65 -9.08 -10.32
CA LEU A 138 -5.50 -10.28 -10.28
C LEU A 138 -6.94 -10.03 -10.72
N LYS A 139 -7.38 -8.78 -10.92
CA LYS A 139 -8.60 -8.31 -11.61
C LYS A 139 -9.96 -9.01 -11.39
N THR A 140 -10.07 -10.02 -10.53
CA THR A 140 -11.23 -10.93 -10.52
C THR A 140 -12.33 -10.45 -9.57
N GLU A 141 -11.97 -9.63 -8.58
CA GLU A 141 -12.88 -9.28 -7.49
C GLU A 141 -13.43 -7.85 -7.62
N PRO A 142 -14.72 -7.62 -7.32
CA PRO A 142 -15.37 -6.31 -7.38
C PRO A 142 -14.81 -5.30 -6.37
N PHE A 143 -14.15 -5.80 -5.32
CA PHE A 143 -13.55 -4.99 -4.26
C PHE A 143 -12.06 -5.35 -4.07
N PRO A 144 -11.21 -4.40 -3.65
CA PRO A 144 -11.47 -2.96 -3.55
C PRO A 144 -11.90 -2.34 -4.89
N THR A 145 -12.62 -1.23 -4.87
CA THR A 145 -13.07 -0.55 -6.10
C THR A 145 -11.88 0.04 -6.87
N ILE A 146 -12.09 0.44 -8.12
CA ILE A 146 -11.05 1.12 -8.92
C ILE A 146 -10.58 2.40 -8.23
N GLU A 147 -11.52 3.14 -7.63
CA GLU A 147 -11.24 4.36 -6.88
C GLU A 147 -10.40 4.08 -5.62
N GLU A 148 -10.77 3.06 -4.84
CA GLU A 148 -10.03 2.65 -3.64
C GLU A 148 -8.59 2.22 -3.99
N LYS A 149 -8.42 1.44 -5.07
CA LYS A 149 -7.10 1.05 -5.59
C LYS A 149 -6.29 2.27 -6.01
N ALA A 150 -6.90 3.18 -6.76
CA ALA A 150 -6.22 4.38 -7.25
C ALA A 150 -5.75 5.27 -6.10
N ASN A 151 -6.58 5.45 -5.06
CA ASN A 151 -6.22 6.26 -3.89
C ASN A 151 -4.95 5.74 -3.20
N ILE A 152 -4.88 4.43 -2.92
CA ILE A 152 -3.70 3.84 -2.30
C ILE A 152 -2.46 3.96 -3.20
N LEU A 153 -2.60 3.69 -4.50
CA LEU A 153 -1.47 3.78 -5.43
C LEU A 153 -0.96 5.21 -5.62
N VAL A 154 -1.81 6.23 -5.54
CA VAL A 154 -1.36 7.64 -5.60
C VAL A 154 -0.52 7.99 -4.38
N ASN A 155 -0.93 7.53 -3.20
CA ASN A 155 -0.19 7.79 -1.96
C ASN A 155 1.17 7.07 -1.91
N MET A 156 1.34 5.99 -2.68
CA MET A 156 2.66 5.32 -2.83
C MET A 156 3.72 6.21 -3.49
N LEU A 157 3.38 7.37 -4.04
CA LEU A 157 4.38 8.35 -4.48
C LEU A 157 5.26 8.88 -3.35
N CYS A 158 4.82 8.79 -2.09
CA CYS A 158 5.64 9.09 -0.93
C CYS A 158 6.90 8.19 -0.85
N PHE A 159 6.95 7.05 -1.54
CA PHE A 159 8.15 6.21 -1.64
C PHE A 159 9.35 6.93 -2.25
N GLU A 160 9.14 8.01 -3.01
CA GLU A 160 10.22 8.87 -3.51
C GLU A 160 11.05 9.51 -2.37
N SER A 161 10.44 9.72 -1.20
CA SER A 161 11.10 10.31 -0.03
C SER A 161 11.85 9.31 0.85
N LEU A 162 11.73 8.01 0.55
CA LEU A 162 12.41 6.96 1.31
C LEU A 162 13.87 6.82 0.87
N ASP A 163 14.73 6.42 1.81
CA ASP A 163 16.14 6.15 1.52
C ASP A 163 16.30 4.93 0.59
N ASP A 164 15.41 3.95 0.72
CA ASP A 164 15.39 2.76 -0.13
C ASP A 164 14.65 3.02 -1.45
N LYS A 165 15.42 3.20 -2.52
CA LYS A 165 14.91 3.42 -3.87
C LYS A 165 14.32 2.17 -4.52
N SER A 166 14.59 0.97 -4.00
CA SER A 166 14.11 -0.28 -4.59
C SER A 166 12.59 -0.36 -4.61
N LEU A 167 11.95 0.11 -3.53
CA LEU A 167 10.49 0.11 -3.41
C LEU A 167 9.84 1.08 -4.42
N MET A 168 10.45 2.24 -4.64
CA MET A 168 10.00 3.20 -5.66
C MET A 168 10.16 2.63 -7.07
N GLU A 169 11.27 1.95 -7.37
CA GLU A 169 11.46 1.29 -8.67
C GLU A 169 10.42 0.20 -8.92
N ASP A 170 10.11 -0.62 -7.91
CA ASP A 170 9.09 -1.66 -8.03
C ASP A 170 7.68 -1.08 -8.18
N TYR A 171 7.37 0.03 -7.49
CA TYR A 171 6.15 0.79 -7.71
C TYR A 171 6.04 1.33 -9.15
N LEU A 172 7.10 1.94 -9.66
CA LEU A 172 7.15 2.43 -11.04
C LEU A 172 6.98 1.30 -12.06
N ASN A 173 7.54 0.11 -11.81
CA ASN A 173 7.31 -1.07 -12.65
C ASN A 173 5.84 -1.54 -12.63
N LEU A 174 5.14 -1.42 -11.50
CA LEU A 174 3.70 -1.65 -11.43
C LEU A 174 2.94 -0.63 -12.27
N VAL A 175 3.29 0.66 -12.18
CA VAL A 175 2.67 1.72 -13.00
C VAL A 175 2.85 1.43 -14.49
N ILE A 176 4.07 1.08 -14.93
CA ILE A 176 4.33 0.63 -16.32
C ILE A 176 3.39 -0.52 -16.71
N THR A 177 3.24 -1.51 -15.84
CA THR A 177 2.38 -2.68 -16.08
C THR A 177 0.90 -2.27 -16.23
N ILE A 178 0.43 -1.30 -15.46
CA ILE A 178 -0.93 -0.75 -15.56
C ILE A 178 -1.11 -0.08 -16.92
N TYR A 179 -0.21 0.83 -17.31
CA TYR A 179 -0.32 1.58 -18.57
C TYR A 179 -0.14 0.71 -19.83
N THR A 180 0.65 -0.36 -19.74
CA THR A 180 0.86 -1.29 -20.88
C THR A 180 -0.35 -2.20 -21.12
N LYS A 181 -1.17 -2.46 -20.10
CA LYS A 181 -2.33 -3.36 -20.21
C LYS A 181 -3.51 -2.64 -20.89
N PRO A 182 -4.01 -3.12 -22.05
CA PRO A 182 -5.13 -2.48 -22.75
C PRO A 182 -6.39 -2.34 -21.90
N SER A 183 -6.59 -3.29 -20.99
CA SER A 183 -7.73 -3.32 -20.08
C SER A 183 -7.75 -2.21 -19.01
N PHE A 184 -6.69 -1.40 -18.91
CA PHE A 184 -6.63 -0.21 -18.07
C PHE A 184 -6.52 1.08 -18.91
N ALA A 185 -6.37 0.98 -20.23
CA ALA A 185 -6.23 2.14 -21.08
C ALA A 185 -7.46 3.06 -20.95
N ARG A 186 -7.21 4.36 -20.69
CA ARG A 186 -8.24 5.39 -20.54
C ARG A 186 -9.24 5.12 -19.41
N THR A 187 -8.82 4.39 -18.39
CA THR A 187 -9.61 4.19 -17.17
C THR A 187 -9.33 5.31 -16.16
N GLU A 188 -10.25 5.52 -15.21
CA GLU A 188 -10.04 6.45 -14.10
C GLU A 188 -8.74 6.18 -13.33
N LEU A 189 -8.34 4.90 -13.23
CA LEU A 189 -7.08 4.50 -12.64
C LEU A 189 -5.88 5.15 -13.34
N THR A 190 -5.83 5.10 -14.68
CA THR A 190 -4.75 5.74 -15.43
C THR A 190 -4.76 7.26 -15.28
N LEU A 191 -5.93 7.89 -15.19
CA LEU A 191 -6.03 9.34 -14.96
C LEU A 191 -5.47 9.73 -13.59
N LYS A 192 -5.84 9.01 -12.52
CA LYS A 192 -5.32 9.27 -11.16
C LYS A 192 -3.80 9.05 -11.05
N LEU A 193 -3.25 8.14 -11.86
CA LEU A 193 -1.82 7.83 -11.90
C LEU A 193 -1.00 8.72 -12.85
N GLU A 194 -1.55 9.77 -13.43
CA GLU A 194 -0.81 10.67 -14.34
C GLU A 194 0.42 11.29 -13.65
N ARG A 195 0.27 11.76 -12.41
CA ARG A 195 1.40 12.30 -11.63
C ARG A 195 2.51 11.26 -11.44
N ALA A 196 2.13 10.02 -11.13
CA ALA A 196 3.06 8.92 -10.97
C ALA A 196 3.77 8.57 -12.27
N PHE A 197 3.05 8.62 -13.39
CA PHE A 197 3.58 8.40 -14.71
C PHE A 197 4.66 9.43 -15.06
N LEU A 198 4.38 10.72 -14.84
CA LEU A 198 5.35 11.80 -15.07
C LEU A 198 6.57 11.67 -14.15
N ILE A 199 6.40 11.32 -12.87
CA ILE A 199 7.55 11.07 -11.99
C ILE A 199 8.40 9.90 -12.52
N GLY A 200 7.78 8.88 -13.13
CA GLY A 200 8.46 7.78 -13.80
C GLY A 200 9.37 8.21 -14.96
N THR A 201 9.02 9.26 -15.71
CA THR A 201 9.84 9.76 -16.83
C THR A 201 11.13 10.46 -16.37
N ARG A 202 11.22 10.85 -15.10
CA ARG A 202 12.46 11.44 -14.52
C ARG A 202 13.25 10.48 -13.64
N ASN A 203 12.85 9.21 -13.57
CA ASN A 203 13.51 8.26 -12.69
C ASN A 203 15.01 8.14 -13.01
N GLY A 204 15.84 7.92 -11.98
CA GLY A 204 17.29 7.79 -12.13
C GLY A 204 17.69 6.58 -12.99
N SER A 205 16.93 5.49 -12.91
CA SER A 205 17.14 4.29 -13.73
C SER A 205 16.74 4.53 -15.18
N ALA A 206 17.73 4.53 -16.08
CA ALA A 206 17.52 4.70 -17.52
C ALA A 206 16.55 3.66 -18.11
N LYS A 207 16.58 2.42 -17.60
CA LYS A 207 15.69 1.35 -18.06
C LYS A 207 14.21 1.67 -17.79
N ILE A 208 13.91 2.16 -16.59
CA ILE A 208 12.54 2.53 -16.20
C ILE A 208 12.10 3.77 -16.98
N ARG A 209 12.95 4.80 -17.01
CA ARG A 209 12.69 6.04 -17.73
C ARG A 209 12.36 5.81 -19.21
N ASN A 210 13.14 4.98 -19.90
CA ASN A 210 12.92 4.69 -21.32
C ASN A 210 11.56 4.02 -21.57
N LYS A 211 11.12 3.12 -20.68
CA LYS A 211 9.79 2.48 -20.79
C LYS A 211 8.66 3.48 -20.62
N PHE A 212 8.77 4.41 -19.66
CA PHE A 212 7.78 5.48 -19.51
C PHE A 212 7.73 6.38 -20.74
N MET A 213 8.89 6.80 -21.27
CA MET A 213 8.96 7.62 -22.47
C MET A 213 8.40 6.91 -23.71
N GLU A 214 8.66 5.61 -23.86
CA GLU A 214 8.11 4.80 -24.95
C GLU A 214 6.57 4.74 -24.88
N ILE A 215 6.01 4.47 -23.69
CA ILE A 215 4.56 4.49 -23.48
C ILE A 215 3.99 5.89 -23.78
N PHE A 216 4.70 6.94 -23.38
CA PHE A 216 4.25 8.31 -23.59
C PHE A 216 4.22 8.65 -25.08
N ASP A 217 5.28 8.34 -25.83
CA ASP A 217 5.36 8.53 -27.27
C ASP A 217 4.25 7.78 -28.03
N GLN A 218 4.02 6.51 -27.67
CA GLN A 218 2.97 5.68 -28.26
C GLN A 218 1.56 6.20 -28.00
N SER A 219 1.35 6.94 -26.90
CA SER A 219 0.05 7.52 -26.55
C SER A 219 -0.30 8.75 -27.38
N MET A 220 0.69 9.38 -28.03
CA MET A 220 0.51 10.61 -28.80
C MET A 220 0.29 10.36 -30.29
N ILE A 221 -0.47 11.27 -30.91
CA ILE A 221 -0.63 11.31 -32.37
C ILE A 221 0.72 11.71 -33.01
N LYS A 222 1.09 11.10 -34.14
CA LYS A 222 2.40 11.32 -34.82
C LYS A 222 2.57 12.71 -35.48
N SER A 223 1.56 13.56 -35.45
CA SER A 223 1.64 14.89 -36.07
C SER A 223 2.41 15.85 -35.16
N LEU A 224 3.50 16.44 -35.69
CA LEU A 224 4.32 17.41 -34.97
C LEU A 224 3.48 18.57 -34.40
N SER A 225 2.57 19.14 -35.20
CA SER A 225 1.72 20.24 -34.74
C SER A 225 0.82 19.84 -33.58
N THR A 226 0.30 18.61 -33.59
CA THR A 226 -0.54 18.09 -32.50
C THR A 226 0.29 17.84 -31.24
N ARG A 227 1.48 17.23 -31.38
CA ARG A 227 2.40 16.99 -30.26
C ARG A 227 2.88 18.29 -29.63
N PHE A 228 3.25 19.26 -30.46
CA PHE A 228 3.66 20.58 -29.99
C PHE A 228 2.56 21.27 -29.18
N ASN A 229 1.33 21.30 -29.70
CA ASN A 229 0.20 21.85 -28.97
C ASN A 229 -0.07 21.09 -27.66
N TYR A 230 0.05 19.76 -27.67
CA TYR A 230 -0.10 18.96 -26.46
C TYR A 230 0.97 19.31 -25.41
N VAL A 231 2.24 19.33 -25.80
CA VAL A 231 3.37 19.61 -24.91
C VAL A 231 3.28 21.01 -24.29
N ILE A 232 2.87 22.01 -25.07
CA ILE A 232 2.84 23.41 -24.60
C ILE A 232 1.54 23.76 -23.86
N ALA A 233 0.39 23.30 -24.35
CA ALA A 233 -0.92 23.75 -23.85
C ALA A 233 -1.78 22.63 -23.23
N GLY A 234 -1.50 21.36 -23.55
CA GLY A 234 -2.32 20.23 -23.10
C GLY A 234 -1.81 19.54 -21.84
N GLN A 235 -0.48 19.41 -21.68
CA GLN A 235 0.13 18.66 -20.60
C GLN A 235 0.36 19.54 -19.36
N ASN A 236 -0.06 19.04 -18.18
CA ASN A 236 0.36 19.62 -16.92
C ASN A 236 1.76 19.09 -16.53
N TRP A 237 2.76 19.97 -16.52
CA TRP A 237 4.14 19.66 -16.14
C TRP A 237 4.46 19.95 -14.66
N GLU A 238 3.47 20.36 -13.86
CA GLU A 238 3.64 20.65 -12.43
C GLU A 238 4.34 19.53 -11.63
N PRO A 239 4.06 18.22 -11.84
CA PRO A 239 4.77 17.15 -11.13
C PRO A 239 6.28 17.12 -11.39
N LEU A 240 6.72 17.75 -12.49
CA LEU A 240 8.11 17.83 -12.93
C LEU A 240 8.69 19.23 -12.74
N ALA A 241 8.02 20.13 -12.00
CA ALA A 241 8.47 21.51 -11.81
C ALA A 241 9.88 21.63 -11.21
N GLY A 242 10.29 20.66 -10.39
CA GLY A 242 11.65 20.58 -9.82
C GLY A 242 12.71 19.95 -10.73
N TYR A 243 12.36 19.58 -11.96
CA TYR A 243 13.23 18.93 -12.94
C TYR A 243 13.23 19.72 -14.26
N PHE A 244 14.27 19.55 -15.08
CA PHE A 244 14.33 20.16 -16.41
C PHE A 244 13.43 19.41 -17.40
N TRP A 245 12.11 19.53 -17.23
CA TRP A 245 11.08 18.83 -17.99
C TRP A 245 11.10 19.16 -19.50
N ILE A 246 11.68 20.30 -19.89
CA ILE A 246 11.84 20.69 -21.30
C ILE A 246 12.61 19.61 -22.08
N HIS A 247 13.57 18.91 -21.47
CA HIS A 247 14.26 17.80 -22.12
C HIS A 247 13.28 16.68 -22.52
N GLN A 248 12.37 16.31 -21.61
CA GLN A 248 11.37 15.27 -21.89
C GLN A 248 10.35 15.74 -22.91
N ALA A 249 9.93 17.01 -22.83
CA ALA A 249 9.08 17.64 -23.83
C ALA A 249 9.72 17.58 -25.23
N PHE A 250 11.02 17.81 -25.33
CA PHE A 250 11.76 17.72 -26.59
C PHE A 250 11.86 16.28 -27.11
N ASP A 251 12.13 15.32 -26.22
CA ASP A 251 12.15 13.88 -26.57
C ASP A 251 10.80 13.37 -27.11
N LEU A 252 9.68 14.04 -26.77
CA LEU A 252 8.35 13.71 -27.29
C LEU A 252 8.07 14.33 -28.68
N LEU A 253 8.79 15.39 -29.04
CA LEU A 253 8.62 16.08 -30.32
C LEU A 253 9.44 15.44 -31.45
N ILE A 254 10.57 14.82 -31.11
CA ILE A 254 11.46 14.09 -32.04
C ILE A 254 10.94 12.68 -32.28
#